data_AF-F8BRW0-F1
#
_entry.id   AF-F8BRW0-F1
#
_cell.length_a   1.000
_cell.length_b   1.000
_cell.length_c   1.000
_cell.angle_alpha   90.00
_cell.angle_beta   90.00
_cell.angle_gamma   90.00
#
_symmetry.space_group_name_H-M   'P 1'
#
loop_
_entity.id
_entity.type
_entity.pdbx_description
1 polymer ?
#
loop_
_entity_poly.entity_id
_entity_poly.type
_entity_poly.pdbx_seq_one_letter_code
_entity_poly.pdbx_strand_id
1 'polypeptide(L)'
;MGFGLGSRAAGWVTASMLLCVPASVQAQGTTDEREACTPDVFRLCSHYIPNADHIANCLQQAGPRLSPACHAVFYPPRTSARNIRATKRRYAPPPRRSIADDDDDD
;
A
#
# COMPACT_ATOMS: atom_id res chain seq x y z
N MET A 1 -31.47 -32.69 -19.99
CA MET A 1 -32.35 -32.48 -18.82
C MET A 1 -32.48 -30.97 -18.63
N GLY A 2 -33.61 -30.39 -19.05
CA GLY A 2 -33.85 -28.94 -19.01
C GLY A 2 -34.39 -28.51 -17.65
N PHE A 3 -33.76 -27.51 -17.03
CA PHE A 3 -34.26 -26.90 -15.81
C PHE A 3 -35.33 -25.87 -16.18
N GLY A 4 -36.58 -26.20 -15.86
CA GLY A 4 -37.74 -25.34 -16.08
C GLY A 4 -37.71 -24.09 -15.21
N LEU A 5 -37.68 -22.93 -15.86
CA LEU A 5 -37.93 -21.64 -15.22
C LEU A 5 -39.44 -21.46 -15.03
N GLY A 6 -39.96 -22.04 -13.94
CA GLY A 6 -41.23 -21.63 -13.38
C GLY A 6 -40.99 -20.49 -12.39
N SER A 7 -41.16 -19.24 -12.82
CA SER A 7 -41.24 -18.11 -11.88
C SER A 7 -42.37 -17.18 -12.25
N ARG A 8 -43.32 -17.18 -11.32
CA ARG A 8 -44.59 -16.48 -11.35
C ARG A 8 -44.33 -14.98 -11.33
N ALA A 9 -44.99 -14.28 -12.23
CA ALA A 9 -45.08 -12.83 -12.24
C ALA A 9 -45.52 -12.30 -10.87
N ALA A 10 -44.76 -11.37 -10.32
CA ALA A 10 -45.25 -10.36 -9.39
C ALA A 10 -44.25 -9.21 -9.41
N GLY A 11 -44.64 -8.15 -10.10
CA GLY A 11 -43.83 -6.95 -10.27
C GLY A 11 -43.44 -6.32 -8.95
N TRP A 12 -42.18 -5.92 -8.86
CA TRP A 12 -41.71 -4.90 -7.94
C TRP A 12 -41.00 -3.85 -8.78
N VAL A 13 -41.74 -2.77 -9.05
CA VAL A 13 -41.20 -1.51 -9.51
C VAL A 13 -40.39 -0.93 -8.35
N THR A 14 -39.06 -0.91 -8.47
CA THR A 14 -38.28 0.22 -7.98
C THR A 14 -37.14 0.49 -8.95
N ALA A 15 -37.22 1.67 -9.57
CA ALA A 15 -36.16 2.25 -10.36
C ALA A 15 -34.88 2.30 -9.52
N SER A 16 -33.96 1.36 -9.74
CA SER A 16 -32.59 1.52 -9.28
C SER A 16 -31.91 2.50 -10.22
N MET A 17 -32.08 3.78 -9.87
CA MET A 17 -31.22 4.88 -10.28
C MET A 17 -29.78 4.39 -10.20
N LEU A 18 -29.18 4.15 -11.38
CA LEU A 18 -27.83 3.63 -11.51
C LEU A 18 -26.90 4.60 -10.79
N LEU A 19 -26.37 4.15 -9.67
CA LEU A 19 -25.54 4.90 -8.74
C LEU A 19 -24.33 5.45 -9.52
N CYS A 20 -24.29 6.78 -9.72
CA CYS A 20 -23.10 7.45 -10.20
C CYS A 20 -22.05 7.37 -9.08
N VAL A 21 -21.13 6.41 -9.20
CA VAL A 21 -19.99 6.29 -8.30
C VAL A 21 -19.06 7.47 -8.59
N PRO A 22 -18.86 8.43 -7.66
CA PRO A 22 -17.80 9.40 -7.86
C PRO A 22 -16.49 8.63 -7.75
N ALA A 23 -15.80 8.46 -8.87
CA ALA A 23 -14.39 8.10 -8.84
C ALA A 23 -13.70 9.21 -8.05
N SER A 24 -13.29 8.92 -6.82
CA SER A 24 -12.46 9.80 -6.02
C SER A 24 -11.17 10.02 -6.82
N VAL A 25 -11.10 11.17 -7.49
CA VAL A 25 -9.83 11.73 -7.96
C VAL A 25 -8.98 11.88 -6.70
N GLN A 26 -8.11 10.91 -6.46
CA GLN A 26 -7.06 10.99 -5.47
C GLN A 26 -6.13 12.10 -5.98
N ALA A 27 -6.48 13.33 -5.62
CA ALA A 27 -5.69 14.50 -5.89
C ALA A 27 -4.32 14.29 -5.23
N GLN A 28 -3.35 13.85 -6.03
CA GLN A 28 -2.02 14.45 -6.14
C GLN A 28 -1.43 14.97 -4.81
N GLY A 29 -1.38 14.14 -3.76
CA GLY A 29 -0.82 14.50 -2.45
C GLY A 29 -1.61 15.61 -1.73
N THR A 30 -1.51 15.62 -0.41
CA THR A 30 -1.98 16.75 0.41
C THR A 30 -1.23 18.02 0.03
N THR A 31 -1.85 19.17 0.26
CA THR A 31 -1.23 20.48 -0.02
C THR A 31 0.09 20.63 0.72
N ASP A 32 0.15 20.15 1.96
CA ASP A 32 1.37 20.10 2.77
C ASP A 32 2.48 19.23 2.14
N GLU A 33 2.13 18.07 1.58
CA GLU A 33 3.09 17.21 0.88
C GLU A 33 3.63 17.87 -0.40
N ARG A 34 2.79 18.62 -1.12
CA ARG A 34 3.21 19.40 -2.29
C ARG A 34 4.19 20.50 -1.91
N GLU A 35 3.93 21.23 -0.82
CA GLU A 35 4.85 22.27 -0.33
C GLU A 35 6.21 21.68 0.07
N ALA A 36 6.21 20.53 0.75
CA ALA A 36 7.44 19.80 1.09
C ALA A 36 8.25 19.36 -0.14
N CYS A 37 7.57 18.97 -1.22
CA CYS A 37 8.19 18.54 -2.48
C CYS A 37 8.52 19.68 -3.46
N THR A 38 7.97 20.87 -3.25
CA THR A 38 8.16 22.04 -4.13
C THR A 38 9.64 22.36 -4.43
N PRO A 39 10.56 22.44 -3.45
CA PRO A 39 11.96 22.74 -3.74
C PRO A 39 12.66 21.64 -4.56
N ASP A 40 12.24 20.38 -4.42
CA ASP A 40 12.77 19.26 -5.20
C ASP A 40 12.26 19.29 -6.64
N VAL A 41 10.98 19.62 -6.85
CA VAL A 41 10.40 19.78 -8.19
C VAL A 41 11.16 20.87 -8.97
N PHE A 42 11.42 22.02 -8.36
CA PHE A 42 12.13 23.11 -9.04
C PHE A 42 13.59 22.77 -9.37
N ARG A 43 14.25 21.92 -8.57
CA ARG A 43 15.66 21.56 -8.79
C ARG A 43 15.84 20.36 -9.72
N LEU A 44 14.97 19.35 -9.63
CA LEU A 44 15.12 18.07 -10.35
C LEU A 44 14.15 17.93 -11.53
N CYS A 45 12.93 18.45 -11.40
CA CYS A 45 11.81 18.16 -12.30
C CYS A 45 11.19 19.42 -12.93
N SER A 46 11.91 20.55 -12.96
CA SER A 46 11.37 21.85 -13.40
C SER A 46 10.88 21.86 -14.84
N HIS A 47 11.42 20.99 -15.68
CA HIS A 47 11.00 20.81 -17.07
C HIS A 47 9.57 20.25 -17.22
N TYR A 48 9.03 19.63 -16.17
CA TYR A 48 7.70 19.01 -16.20
C TYR A 48 6.58 19.93 -15.68
N ILE A 49 6.90 21.12 -15.18
CA ILE A 49 5.92 22.14 -14.78
C ILE A 49 5.17 22.63 -16.04
N PRO A 50 3.82 22.67 -16.06
CA PRO A 50 2.87 22.57 -14.94
C PRO A 50 2.20 21.18 -14.79
N ASN A 51 2.69 20.14 -15.45
CA ASN A 51 2.05 18.83 -15.47
C ASN A 51 2.31 18.03 -14.19
N ALA A 52 1.31 17.99 -13.31
CA ALA A 52 1.42 17.32 -12.01
C ALA A 52 1.75 15.81 -12.13
N ASP A 53 1.15 15.10 -13.09
CA ASP A 53 1.42 13.67 -13.32
C ASP A 53 2.87 13.40 -13.72
N HIS A 54 3.42 14.24 -14.60
CA HIS A 54 4.82 14.11 -15.02
C HIS A 54 5.79 14.47 -13.89
N ILE A 55 5.44 15.46 -13.07
CA ILE A 55 6.20 15.80 -11.86
C ILE A 55 6.20 14.63 -10.89
N ALA A 56 5.05 14.02 -10.61
CA ALA A 56 4.95 12.86 -9.71
C ALA A 56 5.81 11.69 -10.20
N ASN A 57 5.79 11.41 -11.51
CA ASN A 57 6.63 10.37 -12.09
C ASN A 57 8.14 10.71 -12.01
N CYS A 58 8.50 11.97 -12.26
CA CYS A 58 9.88 12.42 -12.11
C CYS A 58 10.38 12.31 -10.65
N LEU A 59 9.55 12.68 -9.67
CA LEU A 59 9.85 12.52 -8.25
C LEU A 59 9.97 11.04 -7.85
N GLN A 60 9.11 10.16 -8.35
CA GLN A 60 9.23 8.72 -8.13
C GLN A 60 10.55 8.14 -8.68
N GLN A 61 11.02 8.63 -9.83
CA GLN A 61 12.30 8.22 -10.41
C GLN A 61 13.49 8.83 -9.68
N ALA A 62 13.34 10.04 -9.17
CA ALA A 62 14.38 10.77 -8.47
C ALA A 62 14.66 10.25 -7.05
N GLY A 63 13.81 9.38 -6.50
CA GLY A 63 13.89 8.75 -5.16
C GLY A 63 15.06 9.18 -4.25
N PRO A 64 16.28 8.64 -4.44
CA PRO A 64 17.43 8.92 -3.57
C PRO A 64 17.96 10.36 -3.60
N ARG A 65 17.53 11.20 -4.55
CA ARG A 65 17.93 12.60 -4.72
C ARG A 65 16.93 13.60 -4.15
N LEU A 66 15.77 13.16 -3.66
CA LEU A 66 14.80 14.04 -3.03
C LEU A 66 15.26 14.50 -1.65
N SER A 67 14.73 15.64 -1.22
CA SER A 67 14.84 16.07 0.16
C SER A 67 14.24 15.04 1.12
N PRO A 68 14.71 14.98 2.39
CA PRO A 68 14.17 14.05 3.38
C PRO A 68 12.66 14.21 3.59
N ALA A 69 12.16 15.46 3.50
CA ALA A 69 10.75 15.77 3.66
C ALA A 69 9.90 15.15 2.54
N CYS A 70 10.27 15.40 1.28
CA CYS A 70 9.54 14.82 0.14
C CYS A 70 9.77 13.30 0.02
N HIS A 71 10.96 12.80 0.36
CA HIS A 71 11.23 11.37 0.37
C HIS A 71 10.34 10.62 1.36
N ALA A 72 10.04 11.19 2.53
CA ALA A 72 9.15 10.58 3.52
C ALA A 72 7.70 10.43 3.01
N VAL A 73 7.27 11.31 2.11
CA VAL A 73 5.95 11.27 1.45
C VAL A 73 5.86 10.06 0.51
N PHE A 74 6.86 9.88 -0.36
CA PHE A 74 6.86 8.80 -1.37
C PHE A 74 7.32 7.45 -0.81
N TYR A 75 8.20 7.47 0.20
CA TYR A 75 8.80 6.29 0.82
C TYR A 75 8.65 6.39 2.34
N PRO A 76 7.42 6.30 2.88
CA PRO A 76 7.25 6.20 4.31
C PRO A 76 8.06 5.00 4.81
N PRO A 77 8.74 5.10 5.96
CA PRO A 77 9.56 4.03 6.48
C PRO A 77 8.69 2.78 6.58
N ARG A 78 8.88 1.83 5.65
CA ARG A 78 8.23 0.53 5.71
C ARG A 78 8.69 -0.04 7.03
N THR A 79 7.76 -0.12 7.97
CA THR A 79 8.04 -0.37 9.38
C THR A 79 9.07 -1.49 9.44
N SER A 80 10.24 -1.18 10.00
CA SER A 80 11.40 -2.06 10.17
C SER A 80 11.01 -3.45 10.71
N ALA A 81 9.82 -3.56 11.33
CA ALA A 81 9.10 -4.79 11.65
C ALA A 81 9.14 -5.91 10.59
N ARG A 82 9.04 -5.64 9.28
CA ARG A 82 9.13 -6.71 8.26
C ARG A 82 10.55 -7.28 8.17
N ASN A 83 11.58 -6.44 8.31
CA ASN A 83 12.96 -6.90 8.38
C ASN A 83 13.25 -7.58 9.72
N ILE A 84 12.81 -7.04 10.87
CA ILE A 84 13.01 -7.66 12.18
C ILE A 84 12.35 -9.06 12.26
N ARG A 85 11.15 -9.23 11.69
CA ARG A 85 10.49 -10.54 11.60
C ARG A 85 11.26 -11.52 10.70
N ALA A 86 11.80 -11.05 9.58
CA ALA A 86 12.63 -11.87 8.70
C ALA A 86 13.94 -12.29 9.38
N THR A 87 14.59 -11.38 10.13
CA THR A 87 15.84 -11.67 10.85
C THR A 87 15.60 -12.63 12.01
N LYS A 88 14.53 -12.45 12.81
CA LYS A 88 14.17 -13.40 13.88
C LYS A 88 13.94 -14.82 13.35
N ARG A 89 13.33 -14.95 12.16
CA ARG A 89 13.10 -16.25 11.53
C ARG A 89 14.39 -16.92 11.05
N ARG A 90 15.42 -16.14 10.70
CA ARG A 90 16.75 -16.67 10.34
C ARG A 90 17.63 -16.97 11.55
N TYR A 91 17.44 -16.29 12.67
CA TYR A 91 18.23 -16.48 13.90
C TYR A 91 17.58 -17.43 14.92
N ALA A 92 16.46 -18.08 14.59
CA ALA A 92 15.83 -19.02 15.52
C ALA A 92 16.80 -20.19 15.82
N PRO A 93 17.32 -20.33 17.06
CA PRO A 93 18.18 -21.45 17.40
C PRO A 93 17.37 -22.74 17.34
N PRO A 94 17.97 -23.87 16.89
CA PRO A 94 17.26 -25.15 16.82
C PRO A 94 16.74 -25.54 18.21
N PRO A 95 15.54 -26.14 18.31
CA PRO A 95 15.01 -26.59 19.59
C PRO A 95 15.98 -27.60 20.20
N ARG A 96 16.50 -27.29 21.40
CA ARG A 96 17.30 -28.24 22.17
C ARG A 96 16.38 -29.41 22.51
N ARG A 97 16.70 -30.59 21.98
CA ARG A 97 16.08 -31.86 22.38
C ARG A 97 16.47 -32.07 23.84
N SER A 98 15.50 -32.07 24.74
CA SER A 98 15.69 -32.47 26.14
C SER A 98 16.04 -33.95 26.16
N ILE A 99 17.33 -34.24 26.33
CA ILE A 99 17.86 -35.53 26.75
C ILE A 99 18.11 -35.35 28.24
N ALA A 100 17.09 -35.70 29.00
CA ALA A 100 16.95 -35.80 30.46
C ALA A 100 15.42 -35.87 30.62
N ASP A 101 14.82 -36.94 31.12
CA ASP A 101 15.09 -37.44 32.45
C ASP A 101 15.32 -38.97 32.46
N ASP A 102 16.54 -39.33 32.88
CA ASP A 102 16.97 -40.67 33.30
C ASP A 102 16.30 -41.06 34.63
N ASP A 103 16.11 -42.37 34.81
CA ASP A 103 16.17 -43.15 36.06
C ASP A 103 15.39 -42.64 37.31
N ASP A 104 14.27 -43.31 37.64
CA ASP A 104 13.88 -43.75 39.00
C ASP A 104 12.39 -44.15 39.03
N ASP A 105 12.07 -45.44 39.18
CA ASP A 105 11.17 -45.94 40.24
C ASP A 105 11.10 -47.49 40.21
N ASP A 106 11.20 -48.04 41.42
CA ASP A 106 11.42 -49.44 41.87
C ASP A 106 10.26 -50.41 41.53
#